data_AF-A0A431KUY1-F1
#
_entry.id   AF-A0A431KUY1-F1
#
_cell.length_a   1.000
_cell.length_b   1.000
_cell.length_c   1.000
_cell.angle_alpha   90.00
_cell.angle_beta   90.00
_cell.angle_gamma   90.00
#
_symmetry.space_group_name_H-M   'P 1'
#
loop_
_entity.id
_entity.type
_entity.pdbx_description
1 polymer ?
#
loop_
_entity_poly.entity_id
_entity_poly.type
_entity_poly.pdbx_seq_one_letter_code
_entity_poly.pdbx_strand_id
1 'polypeptide(L)'
;MTITALMFAPVAALLARVKAAFGRTSTRAAMQGVDDLDADDLDHMQAWSISCRLAAVPMDYLGRVPPEVASLIRQAKELHPRMAAGAAERDARGEPCPPL
;
A
#
# COMPACT_ATOMS: atom_id res chain seq x y z
N MET A 1 8.93 -5.50 52.72
CA MET A 1 7.49 -5.18 52.61
C MET A 1 7.32 -4.07 51.58
N THR A 2 6.38 -4.29 50.68
CA THR A 2 5.90 -3.56 49.48
C THR A 2 5.79 -2.02 49.55
N ILE A 3 6.28 -1.33 48.51
CA ILE A 3 5.71 -0.09 47.92
C ILE A 3 6.05 -0.12 46.40
N THR A 4 5.15 -0.58 45.52
CA THR A 4 4.11 0.16 44.76
C THR A 4 4.65 0.90 43.54
N ALA A 5 4.23 0.38 42.39
CA ALA A 5 4.38 0.90 41.04
C ALA A 5 3.82 2.31 40.85
N LEU A 6 4.42 3.10 39.98
CA LEU A 6 3.77 4.08 39.09
C LEU A 6 4.86 4.78 38.28
N MET A 7 4.48 5.36 37.12
CA MET A 7 5.28 6.26 36.25
C MET A 7 5.77 5.68 34.90
N PHE A 8 4.95 4.91 34.18
CA PHE A 8 5.15 4.70 32.72
C PHE A 8 3.85 4.86 31.90
N ALA A 9 2.94 5.73 32.36
CA ALA A 9 1.63 5.95 31.74
C ALA A 9 1.50 7.09 30.69
N PRO A 10 2.44 8.04 30.47
CA PRO A 10 2.10 9.20 29.62
C PRO A 10 2.27 8.94 28.11
N VAL A 11 3.12 7.99 27.70
CA VAL A 11 3.42 7.76 26.27
C VAL A 11 2.29 7.03 25.55
N ALA A 12 1.66 6.06 26.21
CA ALA A 12 0.58 5.26 25.63
C ALA A 12 -0.68 6.11 25.34
N ALA A 13 -1.00 7.07 26.22
CA ALA A 13 -2.14 7.96 26.04
C ALA A 13 -1.95 8.95 24.87
N LEU A 14 -0.72 9.40 24.62
CA LEU A 14 -0.38 10.28 23.51
C LEU A 14 -0.49 9.55 22.15
N LEU A 15 0.04 8.33 22.07
CA LEU A 15 -0.04 7.49 20.87
C LEU A 15 -1.48 7.08 20.53
N ALA A 16 -2.32 6.81 21.54
CA ALA A 16 -3.73 6.52 21.35
C ALA A 16 -4.50 7.70 20.74
N ARG A 17 -4.17 8.94 21.13
CA ARG A 17 -4.80 10.15 20.56
C ARG A 17 -4.37 10.43 19.12
N VAL A 18 -3.11 10.17 18.76
CA VAL A 18 -2.63 10.30 17.36
C VAL A 18 -3.31 9.28 16.45
N LYS A 19 -3.44 8.02 16.90
CA LYS A 19 -4.12 6.96 16.14
C LYS A 19 -5.62 7.24 15.94
N ALA A 20 -6.28 7.82 16.93
CA ALA A 20 -7.70 8.19 16.84
C ALA A 20 -7.97 9.40 15.92
N ALA A 21 -7.02 10.35 15.83
CA ALA A 21 -7.13 11.49 14.93
C ALA A 21 -6.88 11.10 13.46
N PHE A 22 -6.00 10.14 13.19
CA PHE A 22 -5.72 9.67 11.82
C PHE A 22 -6.77 8.68 11.28
N GLY A 23 -7.46 7.94 12.16
CA GLY A 23 -8.43 6.92 11.74
C GLY A 23 -9.84 7.45 11.42
N ARG A 24 -10.17 8.70 11.76
CA ARG A 24 -11.57 9.18 11.76
C ARG A 24 -11.94 10.13 10.61
N THR A 25 -10.98 10.56 9.80
CA THR A 25 -11.23 11.45 8.64
C THR A 25 -11.17 10.76 7.28
N SER A 26 -10.71 9.49 7.20
CA SER A 26 -10.43 8.85 5.91
C SER A 26 -11.50 7.87 5.40
N THR A 27 -12.56 7.56 6.15
CA THR A 27 -13.51 6.50 5.75
C THR A 27 -14.76 7.00 5.04
N ARG A 28 -15.15 8.27 5.18
CA ARG A 28 -16.41 8.76 4.58
C ARG A 28 -16.28 9.25 3.13
N ALA A 29 -15.10 9.72 2.73
CA ALA A 29 -14.84 10.13 1.34
C ALA A 29 -14.57 8.95 0.40
N ALA A 30 -14.13 7.80 0.92
CA ALA A 30 -13.79 6.64 0.11
C ALA A 30 -15.01 5.81 -0.36
N MET A 31 -16.18 5.99 0.27
CA MET A 31 -17.36 5.16 -0.04
C MET A 31 -18.23 5.67 -1.20
N GLN A 32 -18.01 6.89 -1.72
CA GLN A 32 -18.79 7.40 -2.85
C GLN A 32 -18.18 7.11 -4.23
N GLY A 33 -16.93 6.62 -4.30
CA GLY A 33 -16.25 6.36 -5.58
C GLY A 33 -16.31 4.91 -6.07
N VAL A 34 -16.94 4.00 -5.32
CA VAL A 34 -16.98 2.56 -5.67
C VAL A 34 -18.18 2.23 -6.57
N ASP A 35 -19.27 3.02 -6.50
CA ASP A 35 -20.47 2.79 -7.30
C ASP A 35 -20.31 3.19 -8.79
N ASP A 36 -19.22 3.90 -9.14
CA ASP A 36 -18.91 4.33 -10.51
C ASP A 36 -17.77 3.53 -11.18
N LEU A 37 -17.27 2.45 -10.55
CA LEU A 37 -16.24 1.59 -11.13
C LEU A 37 -16.86 0.53 -12.02
N ASP A 38 -16.36 0.40 -13.25
CA ASP A 38 -16.76 -0.70 -14.13
C ASP A 38 -15.96 -1.98 -13.84
N ALA A 39 -16.27 -3.06 -14.57
CA ALA A 39 -15.58 -4.33 -14.39
C ALA A 39 -14.09 -4.25 -14.77
N ASP A 40 -13.74 -3.42 -15.74
CA ASP A 40 -12.37 -3.26 -16.21
C ASP A 40 -11.54 -2.50 -15.17
N ASP A 41 -12.11 -1.48 -14.52
CA ASP A 41 -11.49 -0.80 -13.38
C ASP A 41 -11.17 -1.76 -12.23
N LEU A 42 -12.12 -2.65 -11.89
CA LEU A 42 -11.92 -3.66 -10.86
C LEU A 42 -10.79 -4.63 -11.23
N ASP A 43 -10.75 -5.07 -12.48
CA ASP A 43 -9.69 -5.95 -13.00
C ASP A 43 -8.32 -5.26 -12.98
N HIS A 44 -8.24 -4.00 -13.38
CA HIS A 44 -7.00 -3.20 -13.31
C HIS A 44 -6.51 -3.04 -11.87
N MET A 45 -7.40 -2.71 -10.93
CA MET A 45 -7.05 -2.61 -9.51
C MET A 45 -6.56 -3.96 -8.95
N GLN A 46 -7.22 -5.06 -9.33
CA GLN A 46 -6.83 -6.39 -8.91
C GLN A 46 -5.47 -6.79 -9.50
N ALA A 47 -5.24 -6.54 -10.79
CA ALA A 47 -3.96 -6.78 -11.46
C ALA A 47 -2.83 -5.98 -10.78
N TRP A 48 -3.08 -4.69 -10.49
CA TRP A 48 -2.13 -3.85 -9.74
C TRP A 48 -1.82 -4.46 -8.36
N SER A 49 -2.85 -4.82 -7.59
CA SER A 49 -2.70 -5.43 -6.26
C SER A 49 -1.89 -6.73 -6.29
N ILE A 50 -2.13 -7.61 -7.27
CA ILE A 50 -1.37 -8.84 -7.45
C ILE A 50 0.09 -8.52 -7.76
N SER A 51 0.34 -7.61 -8.69
CA SER A 51 1.70 -7.23 -9.08
C SER A 51 2.49 -6.61 -7.91
N CYS A 52 1.86 -5.78 -7.08
CA CYS A 52 2.45 -5.23 -5.85
C CYS A 52 2.93 -6.36 -4.91
N ARG A 53 2.07 -7.37 -4.70
CA ARG A 53 2.39 -8.51 -3.83
C ARG A 53 3.55 -9.34 -4.39
N LEU A 54 3.59 -9.55 -5.70
CA LEU A 54 4.71 -10.21 -6.37
C LEU A 54 6.01 -9.40 -6.22
N ALA A 55 5.95 -8.08 -6.41
CA ALA A 55 7.11 -7.20 -6.23
C ALA A 55 7.65 -7.21 -4.78
N ALA A 56 6.78 -7.43 -3.80
CA ALA A 56 7.15 -7.53 -2.39
C ALA A 56 7.83 -8.86 -1.99
N VAL A 57 7.78 -9.90 -2.84
CA VAL A 57 8.36 -11.21 -2.51
C VAL A 57 9.89 -11.12 -2.37
N PRO A 58 10.50 -11.66 -1.30
CA PRO A 58 11.96 -11.71 -1.16
C PRO A 58 12.67 -12.51 -2.27
N MET A 59 13.88 -12.10 -2.68
CA MET A 59 14.59 -12.71 -3.82
C MET A 59 15.09 -14.14 -3.56
N ASP A 60 15.29 -14.52 -2.30
CA ASP A 60 15.64 -15.87 -1.86
C ASP A 60 14.50 -16.88 -2.09
N TYR A 61 13.25 -16.42 -2.21
CA TYR A 61 12.10 -17.26 -2.53
C TYR A 61 12.04 -17.71 -3.99
N LEU A 62 12.83 -17.11 -4.90
CA LEU A 62 12.78 -17.44 -6.33
C LEU A 62 13.14 -18.90 -6.63
N GLY A 63 13.99 -19.53 -5.81
CA GLY A 63 14.34 -20.95 -5.94
C GLY A 63 13.28 -21.92 -5.40
N ARG A 64 12.22 -21.42 -4.78
CA ARG A 64 11.17 -22.23 -4.11
C ARG A 64 9.84 -22.25 -4.88
N VAL A 65 9.75 -21.50 -5.97
CA VAL A 65 8.54 -21.37 -6.78
C VAL A 65 8.79 -21.87 -8.21
N PRO A 66 7.74 -22.20 -8.97
CA PRO A 66 7.89 -22.54 -10.38
C PRO A 66 8.63 -21.44 -11.16
N PRO A 67 9.43 -21.80 -12.19
CA PRO A 67 10.20 -20.83 -12.98
C PRO A 67 9.36 -19.68 -13.56
N GLU A 68 8.12 -19.97 -13.94
CA GLU A 68 7.18 -19.02 -14.50
C GLU A 68 6.77 -17.97 -13.46
N VAL A 69 6.51 -18.41 -12.22
CA VAL A 69 6.21 -17.53 -11.09
C VAL A 69 7.44 -16.71 -10.71
N ALA A 70 8.62 -17.32 -10.71
CA ALA A 70 9.87 -16.60 -10.47
C ALA A 70 10.11 -15.50 -11.53
N SER A 71 9.75 -15.76 -12.79
CA SER A 71 9.79 -14.75 -13.86
C SER A 71 8.85 -13.59 -13.58
N LEU A 72 7.60 -13.86 -13.20
CA LEU A 72 6.62 -12.82 -12.84
C LEU A 72 7.08 -11.98 -11.66
N ILE A 73 7.69 -12.58 -10.63
CA ILE A 73 8.26 -11.85 -9.50
C ILE A 73 9.35 -10.88 -9.96
N ARG A 74 10.27 -11.33 -10.83
CA ARG A 74 11.33 -10.46 -11.37
C ARG A 74 10.74 -9.29 -12.16
N GLN A 75 9.78 -9.56 -13.04
CA GLN A 75 9.11 -8.54 -13.84
C GLN A 75 8.38 -7.53 -12.96
N ALA A 76 7.64 -7.99 -11.95
CA ALA A 76 6.95 -7.10 -11.01
C ALA A 76 7.94 -6.20 -10.24
N LYS A 77 9.06 -6.76 -9.77
CA LYS A 77 10.11 -5.98 -9.10
C LYS A 77 10.75 -4.90 -9.98
N GLU A 78 10.88 -5.15 -11.28
CA GLU A 78 11.38 -4.16 -12.23
C GLU A 78 10.33 -3.09 -12.57
N LEU A 79 9.08 -3.51 -12.74
CA LEU A 79 7.98 -2.64 -13.15
C LEU A 79 7.66 -1.57 -12.10
N HIS A 80 7.52 -1.97 -10.84
CA HIS A 80 7.02 -1.09 -9.78
C HIS A 80 7.86 0.18 -9.56
N PRO A 81 9.20 0.12 -9.48
CA PRO A 81 10.03 1.32 -9.41
C PRO A 81 9.89 2.24 -10.62
N ARG A 82 9.76 1.68 -11.83
CA ARG A 82 9.57 2.45 -13.07
C ARG A 82 8.23 3.18 -13.06
N MET A 83 7.17 2.52 -12.61
CA MET A 83 5.85 3.12 -12.46
C MET A 83 5.85 4.22 -11.40
N ALA A 84 6.49 3.99 -10.26
CA ALA A 84 6.61 4.98 -9.20
C ALA A 84 7.38 6.23 -9.67
N ALA A 85 8.46 6.04 -10.43
CA ALA A 85 9.21 7.15 -11.03
C ALA A 85 8.35 7.94 -12.03
N GLY A 86 7.64 7.26 -12.95
CA GLY A 86 6.77 7.91 -13.91
C GLY A 86 5.61 8.68 -13.27
N ALA A 87 5.04 8.15 -12.18
CA ALA A 87 4.02 8.85 -11.38
C ALA A 87 4.59 10.12 -10.74
N ALA A 88 5.76 10.03 -10.09
CA ALA A 88 6.41 11.18 -9.48
C ALA A 88 6.79 12.27 -10.50
N GLU A 89 7.25 11.88 -11.69
CA GLU A 89 7.55 12.81 -12.78
C GLU A 89 6.31 13.54 -13.29
N ARG A 90 5.19 12.82 -13.46
CA ARG A 90 3.91 13.44 -13.84
C ARG A 90 3.41 14.42 -12.79
N ASP A 91 3.48 14.03 -11.52
CA ASP A 91 3.09 14.88 -10.40
C ASP A 91 3.95 16.16 -10.37
N ALA A 92 5.25 16.06 -10.64
CA ALA A 92 6.15 17.21 -10.76
C ALA A 92 5.79 18.14 -11.94
N ARG A 93 5.20 17.61 -13.01
CA ARG A 93 4.68 18.41 -14.15
C ARG A 93 3.27 18.95 -13.91
N GLY A 94 2.60 18.57 -12.82
CA GLY A 94 1.20 18.93 -12.56
C GLY A 94 0.21 18.27 -13.53
N GLU A 95 0.60 17.16 -14.16
CA GLU A 95 -0.26 16.43 -15.08
C GLU A 95 -1.21 15.50 -14.33
N PRO A 96 -2.52 15.48 -14.64
CA PRO A 96 -3.45 14.54 -14.03
C PRO A 96 -3.09 13.09 -14.39
N CYS A 97 -3.57 12.13 -13.59
CA CYS A 97 -3.42 10.73 -13.94
C CYS A 97 -4.20 10.46 -15.23
N PRO A 98 -3.60 9.78 -16.23
CA PRO A 98 -4.36 9.41 -17.41
C PRO A 98 -5.56 8.53 -17.00
N PRO A 99 -6.70 8.64 -17.71
CA PRO A 99 -7.81 7.71 -17.52
C PRO A 99 -7.34 6.28 -17.84
N LEU A 100 -7.94 5.31 -17.15
CA LEU A 100 -7.71 3.87 -17.38
C LEU A 100 -8.32 3.42 -18.71
#